data_AF-A0A3B6EBY9-F1
#
_entry.id   AF-A0A3B6EBY9-F1
#
_cell.length_a   1.000
_cell.length_b   1.000
_cell.length_c   1.000
_cell.angle_alpha   90.00
_cell.angle_beta   90.00
_cell.angle_gamma   90.00
#
_symmetry.space_group_name_H-M   'P 1'
#
loop_
_entity.id
_entity.type
_entity.pdbx_description
1 polymer ?
#
loop_
_entity_poly.entity_id
_entity_poly.type
_entity_poly.pdbx_seq_one_letter_code
_entity_poly.pdbx_strand_id
1 'polypeptide(L)'
;MKIDGGFAGGARSAVQGRRSVASPLAAAAVPEKQSGFEPSPWSDFFTGYEPEPLQKSEEWMLVRANELKEHVCMMFKSCNNMATQICLLDTLQHLGIDYHFKEQIDTILSQILESEFFSSSSLSEVALGFRLLREHGHWVSPDVFNKFKAQDGGFSKDISNDPKGLLSLYNAAHLHVHGEPTLEEAITFARRHLRSMRGSDLKTPLANQVKRALHIPLPRACKRIETLHYISEYKEEEGYNPVLLELAKLDFNLLQHVHLKELKAITEWWNNFSRNIGLSYIRCRVVESYTWAYVVYYQRGFKLPRRIIAMMIVLITTVDDTYDIHATIDDCRKLHEAIQRWDESAVDILPEYLKRLYMELLITFKNIEDEVPANVDYNVSYLRKAFQNHVSGYLQEAEWSHNNHWPKFEDQVNLTSLTVGGPTLSMSVMAGVDRKIMKQSLDWAAGVPDVVIAGGKIVRFMNDIAAFKRRKCKGDAASSVECYIHEHGVTDKVAIARIDELIEEEWKILNKARFENHAILPALQPIIDLARSSSLFYDNRNDVYTTSTHLQETVESLFLKPI
;
A
#
# COMPACT_ATOMS: atom_id res chain seq x y z
N MET A 1 -61.13 -37.48 4.85
CA MET A 1 -62.57 -37.36 4.55
C MET A 1 -63.34 -37.84 5.77
N LYS A 2 -63.90 -36.88 6.52
CA LYS A 2 -64.98 -36.99 7.55
C LYS A 2 -64.72 -37.87 8.80
N ILE A 3 -65.07 -37.52 10.04
CA ILE A 3 -65.77 -36.38 10.66
C ILE A 3 -65.69 -36.53 12.21
N ASP A 4 -65.62 -35.39 12.92
CA ASP A 4 -66.13 -34.99 14.27
C ASP A 4 -65.83 -35.84 15.52
N GLY A 5 -65.68 -35.32 16.75
CA GLY A 5 -65.93 -34.06 17.47
C GLY A 5 -65.76 -34.43 18.96
N GLY A 6 -65.38 -33.64 19.96
CA GLY A 6 -65.70 -32.27 20.34
C GLY A 6 -65.65 -32.17 21.89
N PHE A 7 -65.05 -31.10 22.38
CA PHE A 7 -65.35 -30.32 23.61
C PHE A 7 -65.21 -30.86 25.06
N ALA A 8 -64.43 -30.04 25.81
CA ALA A 8 -64.77 -29.33 27.07
C ALA A 8 -64.12 -29.77 28.39
N GLY A 9 -63.62 -28.77 29.13
CA GLY A 9 -63.62 -28.75 30.60
C GLY A 9 -62.27 -28.52 31.26
N GLY A 10 -61.89 -27.26 31.46
CA GLY A 10 -60.81 -26.89 32.37
C GLY A 10 -61.27 -26.85 33.83
N ALA A 11 -60.35 -27.09 34.76
CA ALA A 11 -60.43 -26.55 36.12
C ALA A 11 -59.04 -26.42 36.74
N ARG A 12 -58.84 -25.27 37.39
CA ARG A 12 -57.63 -24.74 37.99
C ARG A 12 -57.25 -25.48 39.29
N SER A 13 -55.96 -25.50 39.61
CA SER A 13 -55.50 -25.45 40.99
C SER A 13 -54.22 -24.62 41.08
N ALA A 14 -54.25 -23.65 41.98
CA ALA A 14 -53.23 -22.64 42.21
C ALA A 14 -52.20 -23.14 43.23
N VAL A 15 -50.94 -22.73 43.06
CA VAL A 15 -49.95 -22.69 44.14
C VAL A 15 -49.31 -21.31 44.18
N GLN A 16 -49.48 -20.65 45.32
CA GLN A 16 -48.92 -19.36 45.67
C GLN A 16 -47.40 -19.44 45.89
N GLY A 17 -46.68 -18.53 45.23
CA GLY A 17 -45.89 -17.48 45.87
C GLY A 17 -44.77 -17.87 46.85
N ARG A 18 -43.53 -17.78 46.37
CA ARG A 18 -42.41 -17.25 47.16
C ARG A 18 -41.75 -16.09 46.41
N ARG A 19 -41.78 -14.91 47.03
CA ARG A 19 -41.06 -13.71 46.60
C ARG A 19 -39.56 -13.95 46.77
N SER A 20 -38.80 -13.78 45.68
CA SER A 20 -37.35 -13.56 45.70
C SER A 20 -37.09 -12.13 45.24
N VAL A 21 -36.26 -11.45 46.01
CA VAL A 21 -35.88 -10.04 45.90
C VAL A 21 -35.20 -9.76 44.56
N ALA A 22 -35.53 -8.63 43.94
CA ALA A 22 -34.94 -8.16 42.69
C ALA A 22 -33.46 -7.79 42.88
N SER A 23 -32.59 -8.35 42.03
CA SER A 23 -31.24 -7.82 41.78
C SER A 23 -31.27 -6.80 40.64
N PRO A 24 -30.38 -5.78 40.63
CA PRO A 24 -30.36 -4.76 39.60
C PRO A 24 -29.93 -5.34 38.25
N LEU A 25 -30.37 -4.67 37.18
CA LEU A 25 -30.17 -5.02 35.77
C LEU A 25 -28.77 -5.59 35.48
N ALA A 26 -28.73 -6.86 35.06
CA ALA A 26 -27.62 -7.38 34.28
C ALA A 26 -27.59 -6.59 32.96
N ALA A 27 -26.48 -5.90 32.70
CA ALA A 27 -26.19 -5.37 31.38
C ALA A 27 -26.32 -6.52 30.37
N ALA A 28 -27.20 -6.35 29.37
CA ALA A 28 -27.35 -7.34 28.32
C ALA A 28 -26.01 -7.51 27.62
N ALA A 29 -25.34 -8.64 27.82
CA ALA A 29 -24.15 -9.00 27.06
C ALA A 29 -24.51 -9.00 25.58
N VAL A 30 -23.77 -8.23 24.78
CA VAL A 30 -23.88 -8.26 23.32
C VAL A 30 -23.65 -9.71 22.87
N PRO A 31 -24.58 -10.34 22.14
CA PRO A 31 -24.37 -11.69 21.64
C PRO A 31 -23.11 -11.70 20.76
N GLU A 32 -22.19 -12.61 21.03
CA GLU A 32 -20.97 -12.77 20.24
C GLU A 32 -21.34 -13.19 18.81
N LYS A 33 -21.38 -12.23 17.88
CA LYS A 33 -21.47 -12.55 16.45
C LYS A 33 -20.16 -13.20 16.05
N GLN A 34 -20.19 -14.48 15.66
CA GLN A 34 -19.05 -15.11 15.00
C GLN A 34 -18.66 -14.27 13.78
N SER A 35 -17.37 -13.97 13.65
CA SER A 35 -16.85 -13.23 12.50
C SER A 35 -17.17 -13.98 11.20
N GLY A 36 -17.59 -13.25 10.18
CA GLY A 36 -17.74 -13.78 8.82
C GLY A 36 -16.43 -13.85 8.04
N PHE A 37 -15.27 -13.58 8.68
CA PHE A 37 -13.98 -13.53 8.00
C PHE A 37 -13.38 -14.92 7.79
N GLU A 38 -12.67 -15.06 6.67
CA GLU A 38 -11.88 -16.24 6.37
C GLU A 38 -10.65 -16.32 7.31
N PRO A 39 -10.30 -17.52 7.80
CA PRO A 39 -9.11 -17.72 8.61
C PRO A 39 -7.85 -17.31 7.82
N SER A 40 -6.79 -16.91 8.54
CA SER A 40 -5.51 -16.63 7.90
C SER A 40 -4.96 -17.91 7.24
N PRO A 41 -4.49 -17.85 5.98
CA PRO A 41 -3.82 -18.99 5.35
C PRO A 41 -2.47 -19.30 6.02
N TRP A 42 -1.93 -18.36 6.80
CA TRP A 42 -0.63 -18.49 7.46
C TRP A 42 -0.74 -18.93 8.91
N SER A 43 -1.73 -18.45 9.67
CA SER A 43 -1.86 -18.72 11.11
C SER A 43 -0.51 -18.60 11.83
N ASP A 44 -0.01 -19.69 12.42
CA ASP A 44 1.26 -19.74 13.17
C ASP A 44 2.46 -20.20 12.32
N PHE A 45 2.29 -20.36 10.99
CA PHE A 45 3.30 -20.93 10.09
C PHE A 45 4.69 -20.32 10.30
N PHE A 46 4.81 -18.99 10.31
CA PHE A 46 6.09 -18.29 10.44
C PHE A 46 6.74 -18.41 11.82
N THR A 47 6.00 -18.83 12.86
CA THR A 47 6.59 -19.04 14.20
C THR A 47 7.47 -20.29 14.24
N GLY A 48 7.06 -21.34 13.53
CA GLY A 48 7.77 -22.61 13.44
C GLY A 48 8.56 -22.80 12.14
N TYR A 49 8.44 -21.86 11.20
CA TYR A 49 9.15 -21.95 9.92
C TYR A 49 10.64 -21.71 10.11
N GLU A 50 11.43 -22.72 9.78
CA GLU A 50 12.88 -22.63 9.67
C GLU A 50 13.23 -22.67 8.17
N PRO A 51 13.86 -21.61 7.61
CA PRO A 51 14.18 -21.57 6.19
C PRO A 51 15.13 -22.70 5.81
N GLU A 52 15.00 -23.24 4.61
CA GLU A 52 15.98 -24.19 4.10
C GLU A 52 17.39 -23.57 4.10
N PRO A 53 18.44 -24.35 4.43
CA PRO A 53 19.80 -23.85 4.34
C PRO A 53 20.09 -23.36 2.94
N LEU A 54 20.54 -22.12 2.84
CA LEU A 54 20.98 -21.52 1.59
C LEU A 54 22.06 -22.40 0.95
N GLN A 55 22.04 -22.53 -0.38
CA GLN A 55 23.05 -23.31 -1.12
C GLN A 55 24.49 -22.83 -0.85
N LYS A 56 24.63 -21.57 -0.45
CA LYS A 56 25.87 -20.92 -0.03
C LYS A 56 25.63 -20.28 1.34
N SER A 57 26.68 -20.20 2.18
CA SER A 57 26.56 -19.54 3.48
C SER A 57 26.21 -18.06 3.32
N GLU A 58 25.46 -17.51 4.29
CA GLU A 58 25.13 -16.08 4.33
C GLU A 58 26.39 -15.20 4.26
N GLU A 59 27.46 -15.60 4.96
CA GLU A 59 28.76 -14.94 4.93
C GLU A 59 29.36 -14.89 3.52
N TRP A 60 29.37 -16.02 2.80
CA TRP A 60 29.88 -16.06 1.43
C TRP A 60 29.05 -15.16 0.52
N MET A 61 27.72 -15.21 0.63
CA MET A 61 26.84 -14.38 -0.20
C MET A 61 27.05 -12.89 0.05
N LEU A 62 27.29 -12.49 1.31
CA LEU A 62 27.60 -11.10 1.65
C LEU A 62 28.94 -10.64 1.05
N VAL A 63 30.00 -11.46 1.17
CA VAL A 63 31.30 -11.16 0.57
C VAL A 63 31.16 -11.04 -0.95
N ARG A 64 30.51 -12.01 -1.58
CA ARG A 64 30.30 -12.02 -3.03
C ARG A 64 29.47 -10.83 -3.50
N ALA A 65 28.39 -10.49 -2.79
CA ALA A 65 27.58 -9.32 -3.10
C ALA A 65 28.38 -8.02 -3.02
N ASN A 66 29.29 -7.89 -2.05
CA ASN A 66 30.14 -6.71 -1.95
C ASN A 66 31.15 -6.60 -3.11
N GLU A 67 31.79 -7.71 -3.50
CA GLU A 67 32.66 -7.75 -4.70
C GLU A 67 31.89 -7.32 -5.96
N LEU A 68 30.67 -7.83 -6.14
CA LEU A 68 29.84 -7.49 -7.29
C LEU A 68 29.41 -6.01 -7.27
N LYS A 69 29.10 -5.44 -6.09
CA LYS A 69 28.83 -4.00 -5.97
C LYS A 69 30.02 -3.15 -6.41
N GLU A 70 31.23 -3.52 -6.04
CA GLU A 70 32.44 -2.83 -6.50
C GLU A 70 32.58 -2.91 -8.03
N HIS A 71 32.30 -4.08 -8.62
CA HIS A 71 32.28 -4.23 -10.08
C HIS A 71 31.26 -3.30 -10.75
N VAL A 72 30.05 -3.18 -10.20
CA VAL A 72 29.02 -2.25 -10.73
C VAL A 72 29.47 -0.79 -10.59
N CYS A 73 30.10 -0.42 -9.47
CA CYS A 73 30.71 0.90 -9.31
C CYS A 73 31.76 1.18 -10.39
N MET A 74 32.56 0.18 -10.76
CA MET A 74 33.54 0.28 -11.85
C MET A 74 32.88 0.39 -13.23
N MET A 75 31.72 -0.24 -13.45
CA MET A 75 30.94 -0.08 -14.69
C MET A 75 30.50 1.38 -14.87
N PHE A 76 30.01 2.03 -13.82
CA PHE A 76 29.67 3.46 -13.89
C PHE A 76 30.87 4.35 -14.19
N LYS A 77 32.00 4.11 -13.53
CA LYS A 77 33.24 4.90 -13.73
C LYS A 77 33.86 4.75 -15.12
N SER A 78 33.73 3.57 -15.72
CA SER A 78 34.33 3.26 -17.02
C SER A 78 33.42 3.60 -18.21
N CYS A 79 32.12 3.79 -17.96
CA CYS A 79 31.16 4.13 -18.99
C CYS A 79 31.10 5.65 -19.22
N ASN A 80 31.60 6.11 -20.38
CA ASN A 80 31.55 7.52 -20.76
C ASN A 80 30.29 7.89 -21.58
N ASN A 81 29.46 6.91 -21.94
CA ASN A 81 28.27 7.13 -22.76
C ASN A 81 27.03 7.29 -21.86
N MET A 82 26.41 8.47 -21.91
CA MET A 82 25.26 8.82 -21.09
C MET A 82 24.07 7.88 -21.29
N ALA A 83 23.72 7.54 -22.54
CA ALA A 83 22.61 6.62 -22.82
C ALA A 83 22.83 5.23 -22.18
N THR A 84 24.09 4.76 -22.18
CA THR A 84 24.46 3.48 -21.55
C THR A 84 24.39 3.56 -20.03
N GLN A 85 24.84 4.67 -19.42
CA GLN A 85 24.73 4.89 -17.97
C GLN A 85 23.27 4.93 -17.51
N ILE A 86 22.40 5.57 -18.28
CA ILE A 86 20.96 5.65 -18.00
C ILE A 86 20.29 4.28 -18.12
N CYS A 87 20.61 3.50 -19.17
CA CYS A 87 20.13 2.13 -19.29
C CYS A 87 20.60 1.24 -18.12
N LEU A 88 21.84 1.43 -17.67
CA LEU A 88 22.39 0.73 -16.51
C LEU A 88 21.61 1.10 -15.24
N LEU A 89 21.38 2.39 -15.00
CA LEU A 89 20.60 2.87 -13.86
C LEU A 89 19.18 2.30 -13.87
N ASP A 90 18.53 2.30 -15.03
CA ASP A 90 17.20 1.72 -15.20
C ASP A 90 17.17 0.23 -14.86
N THR A 91 18.16 -0.51 -15.36
CA THR A 91 18.33 -1.94 -15.07
C THR A 91 18.49 -2.17 -13.56
N LEU A 92 19.27 -1.34 -12.85
CA LEU A 92 19.44 -1.46 -11.40
C LEU A 92 18.12 -1.22 -10.64
N GLN A 93 17.31 -0.25 -11.07
CA GLN A 93 16.00 0.02 -10.46
C GLN A 93 15.04 -1.15 -10.66
N HIS A 94 14.98 -1.69 -11.89
CA HIS A 94 14.14 -2.83 -12.19
C HIS A 94 14.59 -4.10 -11.44
N LEU A 95 15.91 -4.32 -11.29
CA LEU A 95 16.48 -5.39 -10.48
C LEU A 95 16.36 -5.17 -8.97
N GLY A 96 15.91 -3.99 -8.52
CA GLY A 96 15.71 -3.67 -7.10
C GLY A 96 17.01 -3.61 -6.29
N ILE A 97 18.11 -3.21 -6.92
CA ILE A 97 19.44 -3.08 -6.31
C ILE A 97 20.01 -1.65 -6.43
N ASP A 98 19.24 -0.72 -6.98
CA ASP A 98 19.57 0.70 -7.14
C ASP A 98 19.93 1.38 -5.81
N TYR A 99 19.32 0.95 -4.71
CA TYR A 99 19.56 1.53 -3.38
C TYR A 99 21.00 1.39 -2.87
N HIS A 100 21.83 0.50 -3.46
CA HIS A 100 23.26 0.41 -3.16
C HIS A 100 24.11 1.47 -3.86
N PHE A 101 23.56 2.16 -4.86
CA PHE A 101 24.30 3.01 -5.81
C PHE A 101 23.83 4.46 -5.82
N LYS A 102 23.37 4.95 -4.67
CA LYS A 102 22.78 6.29 -4.54
C LYS A 102 23.68 7.41 -5.08
N GLU A 103 24.98 7.38 -4.77
CA GLU A 103 25.93 8.40 -5.24
C GLU A 103 26.07 8.40 -6.78
N GLN A 104 26.09 7.22 -7.40
CA GLN A 104 26.17 7.06 -8.85
C GLN A 104 24.87 7.56 -9.50
N ILE A 105 23.73 7.23 -8.91
CA ILE A 105 22.40 7.69 -9.35
C ILE A 105 22.33 9.22 -9.31
N ASP A 106 22.66 9.84 -8.19
CA ASP A 106 22.62 11.29 -8.02
C ASP A 106 23.56 12.00 -9.03
N THR A 107 24.74 11.41 -9.27
CA THR A 107 25.70 11.92 -10.27
C THR A 107 25.14 11.85 -11.68
N ILE A 108 24.55 10.72 -12.08
CA ILE A 108 23.98 10.54 -13.43
C ILE A 108 22.82 11.50 -13.64
N LEU A 109 21.89 11.58 -12.70
CA LEU A 109 20.74 12.48 -12.81
C LEU A 109 21.17 13.93 -13.01
N SER A 110 22.21 14.37 -12.28
CA SER A 110 22.79 15.70 -12.45
C SER A 110 23.37 15.90 -13.86
N GLN A 111 24.11 14.91 -14.38
CA GLN A 111 24.68 14.97 -15.73
C GLN A 111 23.61 14.97 -16.84
N ILE A 112 22.47 14.29 -16.66
CA ILE A 112 21.36 14.35 -17.62
C ILE A 112 20.82 15.78 -17.73
N LEU A 113 20.69 16.49 -16.59
CA LEU A 113 20.18 17.86 -16.56
C LEU A 113 21.13 18.87 -17.18
N GLU A 114 22.44 18.65 -17.03
CA GLU A 114 23.49 19.57 -17.50
C GLU A 114 23.88 19.34 -18.98
N SER A 115 23.41 18.25 -19.60
CA SER A 115 23.83 17.85 -20.94
C SER A 115 22.75 18.06 -22.00
N GLU A 116 23.14 18.00 -23.27
CA GLU A 116 22.22 17.91 -24.41
C GLU A 116 21.61 16.50 -24.56
N PHE A 117 21.51 15.70 -23.48
CA PHE A 117 21.00 14.33 -23.55
C PHE A 117 19.62 14.25 -24.21
N PHE A 118 18.76 15.22 -23.90
CA PHE A 118 17.43 15.34 -24.48
C PHE A 118 17.44 15.71 -25.96
N SER A 119 18.59 15.90 -26.62
CA SER A 119 18.71 16.03 -28.07
C SER A 119 18.75 14.68 -28.80
N SER A 120 18.84 13.54 -28.09
CA SER A 120 18.81 12.19 -28.69
C SER A 120 17.61 11.97 -29.63
N SER A 121 17.83 11.24 -30.73
CA SER A 121 16.79 10.83 -31.69
C SER A 121 16.05 9.56 -31.25
N SER A 122 16.53 8.87 -30.21
CA SER A 122 15.90 7.65 -29.68
C SER A 122 14.73 7.99 -28.75
N LEU A 123 13.52 7.52 -29.10
CA LEU A 123 12.34 7.69 -28.24
C LEU A 123 12.55 7.03 -26.87
N SER A 124 13.14 5.83 -26.86
CA SER A 124 13.40 5.10 -25.63
C SER A 124 14.34 5.85 -24.68
N GLU A 125 15.43 6.44 -25.19
CA GLU A 125 16.39 7.20 -24.38
C GLU A 125 15.77 8.48 -23.80
N VAL A 126 15.07 9.26 -24.64
CA VAL A 126 14.42 10.50 -24.20
C VAL A 126 13.34 10.20 -23.15
N ALA A 127 12.50 9.19 -23.39
CA ALA A 127 11.46 8.79 -22.44
C ALA A 127 12.04 8.27 -21.13
N LEU A 128 13.13 7.51 -21.19
CA LEU A 128 13.79 6.98 -20.01
C LEU A 128 14.42 8.09 -19.15
N GLY A 129 15.19 9.00 -19.76
CA GLY A 129 15.77 10.14 -19.04
C GLY A 129 14.70 11.05 -18.43
N PHE A 130 13.60 11.28 -19.16
CA PHE A 130 12.45 12.02 -18.64
C PHE A 130 11.83 11.32 -17.42
N ARG A 131 11.57 10.01 -17.51
CA ARG A 131 10.98 9.24 -16.41
C ARG A 131 11.85 9.28 -15.17
N LEU A 132 13.13 8.97 -15.33
CA LEU A 132 14.09 8.90 -14.23
C LEU A 132 14.23 10.25 -13.52
N LEU A 133 14.37 11.34 -14.27
CA LEU A 133 14.44 12.68 -13.67
C LEU A 133 13.15 13.01 -12.91
N ARG A 134 11.98 12.72 -13.49
CA ARG A 134 10.71 13.01 -12.82
C ARG A 134 10.48 12.17 -11.56
N GLU A 135 10.83 10.90 -11.57
CA GLU A 135 10.73 10.02 -10.39
C GLU A 135 11.61 10.53 -9.24
N HIS A 136 12.77 11.11 -9.55
CA HIS A 136 13.69 11.71 -8.59
C HIS A 136 13.40 13.19 -8.28
N GLY A 137 12.22 13.71 -8.66
CA GLY A 137 11.79 15.05 -8.27
C GLY A 137 12.43 16.20 -9.06
N HIS A 138 13.07 15.90 -10.19
CA HIS A 138 13.53 16.92 -11.13
C HIS A 138 12.44 17.23 -12.15
N TRP A 139 12.14 18.52 -12.31
CA TRP A 139 11.19 18.98 -13.33
C TRP A 139 11.81 18.91 -14.72
N VAL A 140 11.11 18.25 -15.64
CA VAL A 140 11.46 18.20 -17.08
C VAL A 140 10.20 18.51 -17.87
N SER A 141 10.27 19.49 -18.79
CA SER A 141 9.12 19.85 -19.63
C SER A 141 8.72 18.68 -20.55
N PRO A 142 7.42 18.41 -20.76
CA PRO A 142 6.94 17.48 -21.80
C PRO A 142 7.41 17.83 -23.22
N ASP A 143 7.87 19.06 -23.43
CA ASP A 143 8.33 19.54 -24.75
C ASP A 143 9.51 18.74 -25.32
N VAL A 144 10.25 18.01 -24.49
CA VAL A 144 11.29 17.08 -24.96
C VAL A 144 10.75 16.05 -25.96
N PHE A 145 9.44 15.77 -25.92
CA PHE A 145 8.77 14.85 -26.83
C PHE A 145 8.27 15.49 -28.13
N ASN A 146 8.32 16.82 -28.28
CA ASN A 146 7.79 17.51 -29.47
C ASN A 146 8.53 17.10 -30.75
N LYS A 147 9.79 16.66 -30.65
CA LYS A 147 10.56 16.13 -31.79
C LYS A 147 9.97 14.85 -32.40
N PHE A 148 9.16 14.12 -31.64
CA PHE A 148 8.52 12.88 -32.08
C PHE A 148 7.10 13.13 -32.62
N LYS A 149 6.70 14.39 -32.72
CA LYS A 149 5.42 14.81 -33.30
C LYS A 149 5.54 15.05 -34.80
N ALA A 150 4.47 14.78 -35.52
CA ALA A 150 4.29 15.13 -36.92
C ALA A 150 3.87 16.61 -37.08
N GLN A 151 3.77 17.06 -38.34
CA GLN A 151 3.41 18.44 -38.67
C GLN A 151 2.00 18.84 -38.22
N ASP A 152 1.11 17.87 -38.02
CA ASP A 152 -0.24 18.08 -37.50
C ASP A 152 -0.28 18.29 -35.98
N GLY A 153 0.87 18.22 -35.31
CA GLY A 153 1.01 18.39 -33.86
C GLY A 153 0.73 17.11 -33.05
N GLY A 154 0.37 16.00 -33.70
CA GLY A 154 0.21 14.70 -33.05
C GLY A 154 1.48 13.85 -33.06
N PHE A 155 1.58 12.80 -32.24
CA PHE A 155 2.72 11.87 -32.31
C PHE A 155 2.84 11.19 -33.70
N SER A 156 4.07 11.18 -34.26
CA SER A 156 4.35 10.65 -35.59
C SER A 156 4.08 9.15 -35.68
N LYS A 157 3.56 8.70 -36.82
CA LYS A 157 3.44 7.26 -37.12
C LYS A 157 4.80 6.58 -37.28
N ASP A 158 5.87 7.32 -37.50
CA ASP A 158 7.21 6.74 -37.68
C ASP A 158 7.71 6.03 -36.40
N ILE A 159 7.26 6.49 -35.23
CA ILE A 159 7.57 5.86 -33.94
C ILE A 159 6.59 4.74 -33.58
N SER A 160 5.58 4.46 -34.40
CA SER A 160 4.52 3.50 -34.07
C SER A 160 4.95 2.04 -34.10
N ASN A 161 6.14 1.75 -34.65
CA ASN A 161 6.69 0.39 -34.79
C ASN A 161 7.89 0.14 -33.86
N ASP A 162 8.15 1.04 -32.90
CA ASP A 162 9.19 0.87 -31.86
C ASP A 162 8.55 0.47 -30.52
N PRO A 163 8.36 -0.84 -30.24
CA PRO A 163 7.68 -1.27 -29.02
C PRO A 163 8.45 -0.90 -27.74
N LYS A 164 9.78 -0.86 -27.77
CA LYS A 164 10.60 -0.49 -26.60
C LYS A 164 10.49 1.01 -26.32
N GLY A 165 10.57 1.84 -27.35
CA GLY A 165 10.34 3.27 -27.26
C GLY A 165 8.92 3.60 -26.81
N LEU A 166 7.91 2.92 -27.35
CA LEU A 166 6.51 3.12 -26.94
C LEU A 166 6.26 2.70 -25.49
N LEU A 167 6.84 1.59 -25.03
CA LEU A 167 6.74 1.17 -23.62
C LEU A 167 7.41 2.21 -22.69
N SER A 168 8.58 2.71 -23.08
CA SER A 168 9.30 3.75 -22.34
C SER A 168 8.49 5.05 -22.28
N LEU A 169 7.94 5.49 -23.41
CA LEU A 169 7.06 6.66 -23.52
C LEU A 169 5.79 6.49 -22.68
N TYR A 170 5.15 5.32 -22.74
CA TYR A 170 3.96 5.01 -21.96
C TYR A 170 4.25 5.16 -20.47
N ASN A 171 5.31 4.54 -19.96
CA ASN A 171 5.67 4.63 -18.54
C ASN A 171 6.06 6.07 -18.15
N ALA A 172 6.86 6.75 -18.96
CA ALA A 172 7.25 8.14 -18.74
C ALA A 172 6.04 9.09 -18.66
N ALA A 173 5.07 8.93 -19.55
CA ALA A 173 3.90 9.80 -19.63
C ALA A 173 2.94 9.63 -18.44
N HIS A 174 2.97 8.51 -17.69
CA HIS A 174 2.17 8.35 -16.45
C HIS A 174 2.71 9.16 -15.27
N LEU A 175 3.84 9.87 -15.44
CA LEU A 175 4.36 10.87 -14.50
C LEU A 175 3.87 12.29 -14.81
N HIS A 176 2.81 12.43 -15.62
CA HIS A 176 2.22 13.72 -15.92
C HIS A 176 1.56 14.36 -14.70
N VAL A 177 1.51 15.69 -14.71
CA VAL A 177 0.79 16.53 -13.75
C VAL A 177 -0.38 17.23 -14.45
N HIS A 178 -1.21 17.96 -13.71
CA HIS A 178 -2.31 18.73 -14.33
C HIS A 178 -1.77 19.75 -15.33
N GLY A 179 -2.48 19.89 -16.47
CA GLY A 179 -2.13 20.83 -17.52
C GLY A 179 -1.09 20.35 -18.53
N GLU A 180 -0.85 19.03 -18.62
CA GLU A 180 0.13 18.43 -19.56
C GLU A 180 -0.55 17.58 -20.67
N PRO A 181 -1.33 18.20 -21.60
CA PRO A 181 -2.07 17.46 -22.63
C PRO A 181 -1.15 16.66 -23.57
N THR A 182 0.10 17.10 -23.76
CA THR A 182 1.11 16.36 -24.54
C THR A 182 1.36 14.95 -23.97
N LEU A 183 1.37 14.79 -22.64
CA LEU A 183 1.59 13.48 -22.02
C LEU A 183 0.30 12.65 -22.00
N GLU A 184 -0.87 13.27 -21.85
CA GLU A 184 -2.16 12.58 -22.01
C GLU A 184 -2.32 12.01 -23.43
N GLU A 185 -1.91 12.78 -24.44
CA GLU A 185 -1.82 12.34 -25.83
C GLU A 185 -0.81 11.19 -25.97
N ALA A 186 0.38 11.29 -25.36
CA ALA A 186 1.42 10.27 -25.39
C ALA A 186 0.94 8.93 -24.79
N ILE A 187 0.23 8.97 -23.65
CA ILE A 187 -0.40 7.78 -23.04
C ILE A 187 -1.35 7.13 -24.04
N THR A 188 -2.24 7.92 -24.64
CA THR A 188 -3.25 7.42 -25.59
C THR A 188 -2.58 6.83 -26.83
N PHE A 189 -1.56 7.51 -27.36
CA PHE A 189 -0.79 7.06 -28.51
C PHE A 189 -0.07 5.75 -28.25
N ALA A 190 0.77 5.71 -27.22
CA ALA A 190 1.56 4.52 -26.88
C ALA A 190 0.66 3.34 -26.54
N ARG A 191 -0.41 3.55 -25.75
CA ARG A 191 -1.38 2.51 -25.40
C ARG A 191 -2.00 1.84 -26.62
N ARG A 192 -2.39 2.64 -27.62
CA ARG A 192 -3.04 2.14 -28.84
C ARG A 192 -2.09 1.22 -29.62
N HIS A 193 -0.86 1.67 -29.84
CA HIS A 193 0.12 0.93 -30.62
C HIS A 193 0.66 -0.32 -29.89
N LEU A 194 0.90 -0.21 -28.58
CA LEU A 194 1.26 -1.37 -27.76
C LEU A 194 0.14 -2.43 -27.72
N ARG A 195 -1.13 -2.01 -27.71
CA ARG A 195 -2.27 -2.95 -27.79
C ARG A 195 -2.37 -3.62 -29.17
N SER A 196 -2.10 -2.90 -30.26
CA SER A 196 -2.16 -3.49 -31.61
C SER A 196 -1.07 -4.53 -31.85
N MET A 197 0.05 -4.46 -31.14
CA MET A 197 1.16 -5.43 -31.24
C MET A 197 0.96 -6.70 -30.39
N ARG A 198 -0.13 -6.80 -29.61
CA ARG A 198 -0.41 -7.99 -28.78
C ARG A 198 -0.72 -9.21 -29.68
N GLY A 199 -0.02 -10.33 -29.45
CA GLY A 199 -0.40 -11.64 -29.96
C GLY A 199 0.61 -12.35 -30.88
N SER A 200 1.42 -11.62 -31.65
CA SER A 200 2.44 -12.22 -32.54
C SER A 200 3.71 -11.39 -32.75
N ASP A 201 3.63 -10.06 -32.61
CA ASP A 201 4.71 -9.17 -33.06
C ASP A 201 5.75 -8.88 -31.97
N LEU A 202 5.42 -9.18 -30.71
CA LEU A 202 6.32 -9.00 -29.57
C LEU A 202 6.88 -10.33 -29.09
N LYS A 203 8.20 -10.39 -28.95
CA LYS A 203 8.90 -11.53 -28.33
C LYS A 203 8.93 -11.37 -26.81
N THR A 204 8.94 -12.50 -26.10
CA THR A 204 9.30 -12.55 -24.67
C THR A 204 10.77 -12.12 -24.50
N PRO A 205 11.13 -11.33 -23.46
CA PRO A 205 10.30 -10.89 -22.33
C PRO A 205 9.46 -9.63 -22.56
N LEU A 206 9.73 -8.85 -23.62
CA LEU A 206 9.07 -7.55 -23.88
C LEU A 206 7.53 -7.68 -23.95
N ALA A 207 7.01 -8.77 -24.54
CA ALA A 207 5.58 -9.02 -24.57
C ALA A 207 4.93 -9.06 -23.18
N ASN A 208 5.61 -9.64 -22.19
CA ASN A 208 5.14 -9.71 -20.80
C ASN A 208 5.22 -8.35 -20.11
N GLN A 209 6.32 -7.62 -20.32
CA GLN A 209 6.50 -6.26 -19.80
C GLN A 209 5.41 -5.31 -20.32
N VAL A 210 5.11 -5.35 -21.62
CA VAL A 210 4.03 -4.58 -22.24
C VAL A 210 2.67 -4.99 -21.67
N LYS A 211 2.44 -6.29 -21.47
CA LYS A 211 1.19 -6.78 -20.86
C LYS A 211 0.99 -6.19 -19.46
N ARG A 212 2.02 -6.22 -18.60
CA ARG A 212 1.98 -5.69 -17.23
C ARG A 212 1.80 -4.17 -17.23
N ALA A 213 2.61 -3.43 -17.98
CA ALA A 213 2.53 -1.96 -18.03
C ALA A 213 1.15 -1.45 -18.51
N LEU A 214 0.54 -2.12 -19.50
CA LEU A 214 -0.81 -1.78 -19.97
C LEU A 214 -1.91 -2.07 -18.96
N HIS A 215 -1.63 -2.91 -17.95
CA HIS A 215 -2.53 -3.19 -16.84
C HIS A 215 -2.30 -2.16 -15.71
N ILE A 216 -1.08 -2.07 -15.20
CA ILE A 216 -0.63 -1.03 -14.25
C ILE A 216 0.66 -0.42 -14.79
N PRO A 217 0.72 0.89 -15.09
CA PRO A 217 1.93 1.52 -15.60
C PRO A 217 3.05 1.47 -14.56
N LEU A 218 4.30 1.35 -15.02
CA LEU A 218 5.47 1.13 -14.16
C LEU A 218 5.59 2.12 -12.98
N PRO A 219 5.39 3.44 -13.15
CA PRO A 219 5.50 4.39 -12.03
C PRO A 219 4.45 4.20 -10.92
N ARG A 220 3.40 3.40 -11.18
CA ARG A 220 2.32 3.09 -10.23
C ARG A 220 2.39 1.64 -9.73
N ALA A 221 3.19 0.79 -10.38
CA ALA A 221 3.33 -0.61 -10.04
C ALA A 221 4.08 -0.81 -8.71
N CYS A 222 3.75 -1.90 -8.00
CA CYS A 222 4.47 -2.29 -6.80
C CYS A 222 5.89 -2.75 -7.16
N LYS A 223 6.89 -1.91 -6.85
CA LYS A 223 8.30 -2.10 -7.27
C LYS A 223 8.83 -3.50 -7.00
N ARG A 224 8.61 -4.06 -5.80
CA ARG A 224 9.13 -5.38 -5.44
C ARG A 224 8.47 -6.54 -6.18
N ILE A 225 7.24 -6.37 -6.64
CA ILE A 225 6.57 -7.36 -7.50
C ILE A 225 7.14 -7.28 -8.91
N GLU A 226 7.34 -6.07 -9.43
CA GLU A 226 8.00 -5.91 -10.74
C GLU A 226 9.45 -6.42 -10.71
N THR A 227 10.18 -6.24 -9.61
CA THR A 227 11.53 -6.83 -9.46
C THR A 227 11.53 -8.35 -9.55
N LEU A 228 10.56 -9.05 -8.93
CA LEU A 228 10.43 -10.50 -9.04
C LEU A 228 10.29 -10.95 -10.50
N HIS A 229 9.42 -10.28 -11.25
CA HIS A 229 9.24 -10.57 -12.67
C HIS A 229 10.51 -10.25 -13.47
N TYR A 230 11.08 -9.06 -13.25
CA TYR A 230 12.21 -8.58 -14.03
C TYR A 230 13.48 -9.41 -13.83
N ILE A 231 13.79 -9.88 -12.62
CA ILE A 231 14.96 -10.75 -12.40
C ILE A 231 14.90 -11.99 -13.28
N SER A 232 13.71 -12.59 -13.43
CA SER A 232 13.52 -13.77 -14.28
C SER A 232 13.62 -13.45 -15.78
N GLU A 233 13.16 -12.26 -16.18
CA GLU A 233 13.12 -11.79 -17.57
C GLU A 233 14.48 -11.25 -18.05
N TYR A 234 15.26 -10.65 -17.16
CA TYR A 234 16.50 -9.95 -17.50
C TYR A 234 17.52 -10.88 -18.17
N LYS A 235 17.59 -12.15 -17.76
CA LYS A 235 18.46 -13.16 -18.40
C LYS A 235 18.11 -13.45 -19.86
N GLU A 236 16.90 -13.10 -20.29
CA GLU A 236 16.39 -13.32 -21.65
C GLU A 236 16.57 -12.07 -22.53
N GLU A 237 16.95 -10.94 -21.95
CA GLU A 237 17.20 -9.70 -22.69
C GLU A 237 18.54 -9.75 -23.45
N GLU A 238 18.54 -9.18 -24.65
CA GLU A 238 19.75 -9.04 -25.43
C GLU A 238 20.72 -8.07 -24.73
N GLY A 239 21.96 -8.52 -24.51
CA GLY A 239 22.98 -7.70 -23.83
C GLY A 239 22.86 -7.69 -22.29
N TYR A 240 22.11 -8.62 -21.68
CA TYR A 240 22.07 -8.73 -20.21
C TYR A 240 23.46 -8.92 -19.61
N ASN A 241 23.65 -8.38 -18.41
CA ASN A 241 24.92 -8.43 -17.70
C ASN A 241 24.84 -9.46 -16.55
N PRO A 242 25.64 -10.54 -16.58
CA PRO A 242 25.59 -11.58 -15.56
C PRO A 242 26.01 -11.08 -14.17
N VAL A 243 26.84 -10.03 -14.06
CA VAL A 243 27.23 -9.43 -12.78
C VAL A 243 26.02 -8.78 -12.10
N LEU A 244 25.20 -8.05 -12.86
CA LEU A 244 23.99 -7.41 -12.33
C LEU A 244 22.95 -8.43 -11.90
N LEU A 245 22.77 -9.48 -12.71
CA LEU A 245 21.84 -10.55 -12.40
C LEU A 245 22.27 -11.34 -11.15
N GLU A 246 23.56 -11.68 -11.04
CA GLU A 246 24.10 -12.37 -9.86
C GLU A 246 23.92 -11.52 -8.61
N LEU A 247 24.25 -10.22 -8.68
CA LEU A 247 24.07 -9.30 -7.56
C LEU A 247 22.60 -9.19 -7.14
N ALA A 248 21.68 -9.05 -8.09
CA ALA A 248 20.25 -8.95 -7.82
C ALA A 248 19.70 -10.19 -7.09
N LYS A 249 20.12 -11.39 -7.51
CA LYS A 249 19.73 -12.65 -6.87
C LYS A 249 20.28 -12.77 -5.45
N LEU A 250 21.57 -12.49 -5.27
CA LEU A 250 22.21 -12.55 -3.95
C LEU A 250 21.56 -11.54 -2.99
N ASP A 251 21.36 -10.31 -3.45
CA ASP A 251 20.73 -9.26 -2.64
C ASP A 251 19.30 -9.62 -2.26
N PHE A 252 18.50 -10.12 -3.21
CA PHE A 252 17.14 -10.56 -2.95
C PHE A 252 17.09 -11.67 -1.90
N ASN A 253 17.91 -12.72 -2.04
CA ASN A 253 17.94 -13.86 -1.14
C ASN A 253 18.46 -13.47 0.26
N LEU A 254 19.45 -12.57 0.35
CA LEU A 254 19.94 -12.02 1.61
C LEU A 254 18.85 -11.21 2.34
N LEU A 255 18.13 -10.36 1.62
CA LEU A 255 17.00 -9.60 2.18
C LEU A 255 15.87 -10.53 2.60
N GLN A 256 15.53 -11.54 1.79
CA GLN A 256 14.52 -12.54 2.12
C GLN A 256 14.79 -13.19 3.49
N HIS A 257 16.05 -13.55 3.79
CA HIS A 257 16.43 -14.11 5.08
C HIS A 257 16.21 -13.12 6.25
N VAL A 258 16.47 -11.83 6.04
CA VAL A 258 16.18 -10.79 7.04
C VAL A 258 14.67 -10.69 7.28
N HIS A 259 13.88 -10.66 6.22
CA HIS A 259 12.43 -10.51 6.32
C HIS A 259 11.74 -11.73 6.91
N LEU A 260 12.27 -12.94 6.74
CA LEU A 260 11.75 -14.14 7.40
C LEU A 260 11.91 -14.06 8.92
N LYS A 261 13.05 -13.54 9.41
CA LYS A 261 13.25 -13.28 10.85
C LYS A 261 12.27 -12.22 11.38
N GLU A 262 12.04 -11.18 10.59
CA GLU A 262 11.09 -10.12 10.91
C GLU A 262 9.62 -10.63 10.90
N LEU A 263 9.26 -11.49 9.94
CA LEU A 263 7.96 -12.17 9.85
C LEU A 263 7.71 -13.06 11.06
N LYS A 264 8.68 -13.89 11.47
CA LYS A 264 8.60 -14.68 12.70
C LYS A 264 8.30 -13.80 13.91
N ALA A 265 9.09 -12.73 14.09
CA ALA A 265 8.93 -11.82 15.22
C ALA A 265 7.59 -11.06 15.23
N ILE A 266 7.07 -10.64 14.06
CA ILE A 266 5.77 -9.95 14.00
C ILE A 266 4.60 -10.93 14.19
N THR A 267 4.70 -12.17 13.71
CA THR A 267 3.71 -13.22 13.99
C THR A 267 3.68 -13.58 15.47
N GLU A 268 4.84 -13.72 16.12
CA GLU A 268 4.91 -13.93 17.58
C GLU A 268 4.31 -12.76 18.38
N TRP A 269 4.58 -11.52 17.96
CA TRP A 269 3.93 -10.34 18.54
C TRP A 269 2.41 -10.39 18.38
N TRP A 270 1.90 -10.70 17.18
CA TRP A 270 0.48 -10.82 16.93
C TRP A 270 -0.18 -11.93 17.76
N ASN A 271 0.47 -13.07 17.93
CA ASN A 271 -0.05 -14.17 18.74
C ASN A 271 -0.18 -13.78 20.21
N ASN A 272 0.76 -12.99 20.73
CA ASN A 272 0.65 -12.42 22.07
C ASN A 272 -0.47 -11.38 22.16
N PHE A 273 -0.50 -10.42 21.23
CA PHE A 273 -1.50 -9.36 21.16
C PHE A 273 -2.93 -9.94 21.08
N SER A 274 -3.19 -10.82 20.11
CA SER A 274 -4.49 -11.46 19.88
C SER A 274 -4.96 -12.28 21.09
N ARG A 275 -4.04 -13.05 21.72
CA ARG A 275 -4.34 -13.80 22.95
C ARG A 275 -4.67 -12.87 24.12
N ASN A 276 -3.97 -11.75 24.24
CA ASN A 276 -4.18 -10.81 25.35
C ASN A 276 -5.52 -10.09 25.22
N ILE A 277 -5.87 -9.60 24.01
CA ILE A 277 -7.16 -8.93 23.78
C ILE A 277 -8.33 -9.92 23.87
N GLY A 278 -8.14 -11.19 23.45
CA GLY A 278 -9.16 -12.23 23.55
C GLY A 278 -10.40 -12.01 22.67
N LEU A 279 -10.28 -11.23 21.60
CA LEU A 279 -11.39 -10.85 20.72
C LEU A 279 -11.47 -11.79 19.51
N SER A 280 -12.49 -12.66 19.48
CA SER A 280 -12.68 -13.69 18.46
C SER A 280 -13.15 -13.16 17.10
N TYR A 281 -13.66 -11.92 17.06
CA TYR A 281 -14.22 -11.31 15.86
C TYR A 281 -13.19 -10.57 14.99
N ILE A 282 -11.95 -10.40 15.47
CA ILE A 282 -10.88 -9.69 14.76
C ILE A 282 -10.26 -10.59 13.70
N ARG A 283 -10.10 -10.08 12.47
CA ARG A 283 -9.45 -10.80 11.38
C ARG A 283 -7.94 -10.90 11.60
N CYS A 284 -7.37 -12.08 11.35
CA CYS A 284 -5.93 -12.30 11.42
C CYS A 284 -5.26 -12.00 10.07
N ARG A 285 -4.59 -10.85 9.94
CA ARG A 285 -3.90 -10.42 8.71
C ARG A 285 -2.49 -9.87 8.96
N VAL A 286 -1.77 -10.42 9.94
CA VAL A 286 -0.43 -9.93 10.33
C VAL A 286 0.63 -10.12 9.23
N VAL A 287 0.58 -11.23 8.48
CA VAL A 287 1.53 -11.50 7.39
C VAL A 287 1.28 -10.55 6.22
N GLU A 288 0.01 -10.30 5.91
CA GLU A 288 -0.42 -9.36 4.88
C GLU A 288 -0.08 -7.91 5.28
N SER A 289 -0.27 -7.55 6.55
CA SER A 289 0.16 -6.26 7.13
C SER A 289 1.66 -6.06 7.02
N TYR A 290 2.45 -7.10 7.32
CA TYR A 290 3.91 -7.06 7.15
C TYR A 290 4.31 -6.98 5.69
N THR A 291 3.61 -7.70 4.79
CA THR A 291 3.84 -7.64 3.35
C THR A 291 3.66 -6.22 2.83
N TRP A 292 2.63 -5.51 3.31
CA TRP A 292 2.39 -4.11 3.02
C TRP A 292 3.57 -3.22 3.46
N ALA A 293 4.05 -3.42 4.69
CA ALA A 293 5.22 -2.71 5.21
C ALA A 293 6.50 -2.98 4.40
N TYR A 294 6.71 -4.24 4.00
CA TYR A 294 7.85 -4.69 3.21
C TYR A 294 7.88 -4.05 1.81
N VAL A 295 6.75 -3.93 1.13
CA VAL A 295 6.74 -3.34 -0.23
C VAL A 295 7.00 -1.84 -0.23
N VAL A 296 6.78 -1.16 0.89
CA VAL A 296 7.18 0.25 1.09
C VAL A 296 8.67 0.35 1.44
N TYR A 297 9.15 -0.49 2.35
CA TYR A 297 10.55 -0.50 2.79
C TYR A 297 11.13 -1.91 2.76
N TYR A 298 11.73 -2.32 1.65
CA TYR A 298 12.33 -3.65 1.53
C TYR A 298 13.80 -3.70 1.94
N GLN A 299 14.48 -2.56 2.07
CA GLN A 299 15.94 -2.54 2.29
C GLN A 299 16.28 -2.91 3.74
N ARG A 300 17.42 -3.57 3.95
CA ARG A 300 17.84 -4.11 5.26
C ARG A 300 17.75 -3.10 6.42
N GLY A 301 18.16 -1.84 6.19
CA GLY A 301 18.21 -0.79 7.21
C GLY A 301 16.87 -0.31 7.78
N PHE A 302 15.74 -0.75 7.22
CA PHE A 302 14.41 -0.23 7.55
C PHE A 302 13.57 -1.18 8.43
N LYS A 303 14.23 -1.93 9.33
CA LYS A 303 13.54 -2.85 10.27
C LYS A 303 12.50 -2.14 11.13
N LEU A 304 12.89 -1.03 11.76
CA LEU A 304 12.01 -0.25 12.65
C LEU A 304 10.75 0.25 11.92
N PRO A 305 10.84 1.01 10.81
CA PRO A 305 9.64 1.46 10.11
C PRO A 305 8.80 0.31 9.58
N ARG A 306 9.38 -0.79 9.06
CA ARG A 306 8.60 -1.97 8.66
C ARG A 306 7.74 -2.50 9.81
N ARG A 307 8.35 -2.64 11.00
CA ARG A 307 7.66 -3.13 12.20
C ARG A 307 6.55 -2.19 12.65
N ILE A 308 6.82 -0.88 12.71
CA ILE A 308 5.82 0.14 13.07
C ILE A 308 4.65 0.11 12.08
N ILE A 309 4.91 0.11 10.77
CA ILE A 309 3.86 0.06 9.74
C ILE A 309 3.00 -1.20 9.92
N ALA A 310 3.61 -2.38 10.06
CA ALA A 310 2.89 -3.64 10.22
C ALA A 310 2.01 -3.64 11.49
N MET A 311 2.54 -3.20 12.64
CA MET A 311 1.78 -3.06 13.88
C MET A 311 0.63 -2.07 13.73
N MET A 312 0.86 -0.93 13.08
CA MET A 312 -0.18 0.09 12.89
C MET A 312 -1.29 -0.39 11.96
N ILE A 313 -0.99 -1.14 10.90
CA ILE A 313 -2.03 -1.74 10.04
C ILE A 313 -2.87 -2.75 10.85
N VAL A 314 -2.24 -3.58 11.69
CA VAL A 314 -2.94 -4.52 12.57
C VAL A 314 -3.83 -3.78 13.57
N LEU A 315 -3.33 -2.71 14.21
CA LEU A 315 -4.12 -1.91 15.15
C LEU A 315 -5.29 -1.21 14.48
N ILE A 316 -5.05 -0.59 13.31
CA ILE A 316 -6.12 0.02 12.49
C ILE A 316 -7.19 -1.02 12.19
N THR A 317 -6.80 -2.20 11.68
CA THR A 317 -7.73 -3.30 11.35
C THR A 317 -8.47 -3.82 12.58
N THR A 318 -7.82 -3.87 13.74
CA THR A 318 -8.44 -4.34 14.98
C THR A 318 -9.52 -3.38 15.46
N VAL A 319 -9.27 -2.07 15.35
CA VAL A 319 -10.26 -1.06 15.70
C VAL A 319 -11.38 -1.00 14.64
N ASP A 320 -11.05 -1.09 13.36
CA ASP A 320 -11.99 -1.21 12.23
C ASP A 320 -13.00 -2.34 12.46
N ASP A 321 -12.51 -3.57 12.67
CA ASP A 321 -13.34 -4.75 12.96
C ASP A 321 -14.21 -4.57 14.22
N THR A 322 -13.68 -3.87 15.22
CA THR A 322 -14.45 -3.56 16.43
C THR A 322 -15.62 -2.65 16.11
N TYR A 323 -15.41 -1.58 15.33
CA TYR A 323 -16.45 -0.61 14.98
C TYR A 323 -17.50 -1.20 14.03
N ASP A 324 -17.08 -1.99 13.04
CA ASP A 324 -17.98 -2.43 11.96
C ASP A 324 -18.79 -3.69 12.29
N ILE A 325 -18.28 -4.56 13.17
CA ILE A 325 -18.82 -5.91 13.34
C ILE A 325 -19.49 -6.09 14.70
N HIS A 326 -18.87 -5.57 15.75
CA HIS A 326 -19.18 -5.99 17.11
C HIS A 326 -19.68 -4.86 18.01
N ALA A 327 -18.98 -3.73 18.05
CA ALA A 327 -19.28 -2.67 18.98
C ALA A 327 -20.65 -2.03 18.71
N THR A 328 -21.35 -1.70 19.79
CA THR A 328 -22.50 -0.80 19.70
C THR A 328 -22.02 0.63 19.49
N ILE A 329 -22.88 1.53 18.99
CA ILE A 329 -22.49 2.94 18.85
C ILE A 329 -22.05 3.56 20.18
N ASP A 330 -22.64 3.16 21.31
CA ASP A 330 -22.24 3.63 22.64
C ASP A 330 -20.87 3.08 23.05
N ASP A 331 -20.54 1.84 22.68
CA ASP A 331 -19.20 1.30 22.87
C ASP A 331 -18.17 2.02 22.00
N CYS A 332 -18.50 2.33 20.74
CA CYS A 332 -17.66 3.12 19.84
C CYS A 332 -17.36 4.51 20.42
N ARG A 333 -18.37 5.19 20.99
CA ARG A 333 -18.20 6.49 21.67
C ARG A 333 -17.27 6.39 22.88
N LYS A 334 -17.42 5.36 23.72
CA LYS A 334 -16.54 5.12 24.88
C LYS A 334 -15.12 4.78 24.46
N LEU A 335 -14.94 3.94 23.45
CA LEU A 335 -13.63 3.58 22.92
C LEU A 335 -12.92 4.80 22.33
N HIS A 336 -13.64 5.62 21.56
CA HIS A 336 -13.17 6.91 21.09
C HIS A 336 -12.72 7.80 22.24
N GLU A 337 -13.55 8.00 23.27
CA GLU A 337 -13.24 8.83 24.44
C GLU A 337 -11.95 8.35 25.14
N ALA A 338 -11.79 7.03 25.33
CA ALA A 338 -10.61 6.47 25.96
C ALA A 338 -9.35 6.70 25.12
N ILE A 339 -9.46 6.53 23.80
CA ILE A 339 -8.36 6.78 22.85
C ILE A 339 -8.03 8.28 22.80
N GLN A 340 -9.00 9.19 22.88
CA GLN A 340 -8.70 10.62 22.94
C GLN A 340 -7.98 11.01 24.23
N ARG A 341 -8.31 10.38 25.36
CA ARG A 341 -7.62 10.60 26.65
C ARG A 341 -6.21 10.02 26.68
N TRP A 342 -6.01 8.85 26.08
CA TRP A 342 -4.73 8.15 26.00
C TRP A 342 -4.04 7.95 27.36
N ASP A 343 -4.80 7.51 28.36
CA ASP A 343 -4.34 7.29 29.73
C ASP A 343 -4.94 6.00 30.31
N GLU A 344 -4.17 5.25 31.09
CA GLU A 344 -4.61 3.97 31.67
C GLU A 344 -5.90 4.12 32.50
N SER A 345 -6.12 5.26 33.16
CA SER A 345 -7.33 5.51 33.95
C SER A 345 -8.59 5.59 33.09
N ALA A 346 -8.48 5.75 31.77
CA ALA A 346 -9.63 5.76 30.88
C ALA A 346 -10.20 4.35 30.66
N VAL A 347 -9.51 3.28 31.09
CA VAL A 347 -9.99 1.90 30.96
C VAL A 347 -11.34 1.67 31.66
N ASP A 348 -11.63 2.43 32.73
CA ASP A 348 -12.85 2.30 33.52
C ASP A 348 -14.11 2.76 32.77
N ILE A 349 -13.97 3.56 31.70
CA ILE A 349 -15.12 3.98 30.89
C ILE A 349 -15.57 2.88 29.91
N LEU A 350 -14.70 1.90 29.65
CA LEU A 350 -14.90 0.89 28.62
C LEU A 350 -15.73 -0.30 29.12
N PRO A 351 -16.55 -0.91 28.25
CA PRO A 351 -17.13 -2.21 28.54
C PRO A 351 -16.02 -3.26 28.69
N GLU A 352 -16.29 -4.31 29.48
CA GLU A 352 -15.28 -5.29 29.92
C GLU A 352 -14.47 -5.90 28.76
N TYR A 353 -15.11 -6.19 27.62
CA TYR A 353 -14.44 -6.79 26.46
C TYR A 353 -13.45 -5.84 25.76
N LEU A 354 -13.64 -4.52 25.83
CA LEU A 354 -12.75 -3.53 25.20
C LEU A 354 -11.59 -3.09 26.08
N LYS A 355 -11.66 -3.36 27.40
CA LYS A 355 -10.59 -2.94 28.33
C LYS A 355 -9.24 -3.50 27.93
N ARG A 356 -9.20 -4.79 27.56
CA ARG A 356 -7.95 -5.45 27.14
C ARG A 356 -7.41 -4.90 25.83
N LEU A 357 -8.29 -4.64 24.85
CA LEU A 357 -7.91 -3.99 23.60
C LEU A 357 -7.25 -2.62 23.85
N TYR A 358 -7.86 -1.80 24.71
CA TYR A 358 -7.33 -0.49 25.03
C TYR A 358 -5.97 -0.55 25.73
N MET A 359 -5.81 -1.45 26.70
CA MET A 359 -4.52 -1.62 27.39
C MET A 359 -3.43 -2.11 26.43
N GLU A 360 -3.73 -3.09 25.57
CA GLU A 360 -2.77 -3.59 24.57
C GLU A 360 -2.42 -2.52 23.51
N LEU A 361 -3.35 -1.63 23.18
CA LEU A 361 -3.07 -0.45 22.35
C LEU A 361 -2.03 0.46 23.01
N LEU A 362 -2.22 0.83 24.28
CA LEU A 362 -1.28 1.68 25.03
C LEU A 362 0.10 1.01 25.15
N ILE A 363 0.12 -0.29 25.47
CA ILE A 363 1.36 -1.10 25.56
C ILE A 363 2.07 -1.12 24.21
N THR A 364 1.36 -1.29 23.10
CA THR A 364 1.96 -1.32 21.77
C THR A 364 2.64 0.00 21.43
N PHE A 365 2.01 1.15 21.70
CA PHE A 365 2.62 2.46 21.47
C PHE A 365 3.83 2.72 22.38
N LYS A 366 3.76 2.29 23.64
CA LYS A 366 4.90 2.36 24.55
C LYS A 366 6.07 1.51 24.05
N ASN A 367 5.81 0.29 23.59
CA ASN A 367 6.83 -0.57 23.00
C ASN A 367 7.47 0.07 21.77
N ILE A 368 6.68 0.74 20.92
CA ILE A 368 7.22 1.48 19.76
C ILE A 368 8.16 2.60 20.24
N GLU A 369 7.76 3.37 21.25
CA GLU A 369 8.57 4.44 21.84
C GLU A 369 9.89 3.90 22.44
N ASP A 370 9.82 2.81 23.17
CA ASP A 370 10.98 2.14 23.77
C ASP A 370 11.92 1.52 22.72
N GLU A 371 11.39 1.13 21.55
CA GLU A 371 12.16 0.56 20.43
C GLU A 371 12.86 1.63 19.56
N VAL A 372 12.51 2.91 19.67
CA VAL A 372 13.16 3.99 18.90
C VAL A 372 14.62 4.13 19.35
N PRO A 373 15.62 3.89 18.47
CA PRO A 373 17.02 4.03 18.84
C PRO A 373 17.40 5.47 19.18
N ALA A 374 18.33 5.67 20.11
CA ALA A 374 18.78 7.01 20.54
C ALA A 374 19.36 7.88 19.39
N ASN A 375 19.76 7.27 18.28
CA ASN A 375 20.25 7.96 17.08
C ASN A 375 19.15 8.27 16.03
N VAL A 376 17.89 7.97 16.33
CA VAL A 376 16.72 8.23 15.48
C VAL A 376 15.83 9.25 16.19
N ASP A 377 15.64 10.44 15.60
CA ASP A 377 14.84 11.52 16.19
C ASP A 377 13.32 11.37 15.90
N TYR A 378 12.82 10.13 15.84
CA TYR A 378 11.41 9.84 15.54
C TYR A 378 10.54 10.03 16.77
N ASN A 379 9.62 10.99 16.73
CA ASN A 379 8.72 11.27 17.85
C ASN A 379 7.37 10.55 17.68
N VAL A 380 7.15 9.51 18.48
CA VAL A 380 5.93 8.67 18.48
C VAL A 380 4.66 9.48 18.80
N SER A 381 4.76 10.65 19.44
CA SER A 381 3.59 11.49 19.72
C SER A 381 2.85 11.93 18.46
N TYR A 382 3.56 12.07 17.34
CA TYR A 382 2.97 12.40 16.03
C TYR A 382 2.10 11.24 15.52
N LEU A 383 2.63 10.01 15.59
CA LEU A 383 1.89 8.80 15.23
C LEU A 383 0.66 8.61 16.12
N ARG A 384 0.81 8.81 17.44
CA ARG A 384 -0.31 8.77 18.39
C ARG A 384 -1.40 9.75 18.00
N LYS A 385 -1.04 11.00 17.71
CA LYS A 385 -2.02 12.03 17.35
C LYS A 385 -2.73 11.71 16.04
N ALA A 386 -2.00 11.19 15.05
CA ALA A 386 -2.60 10.73 13.80
C ALA A 386 -3.59 9.57 14.03
N PHE A 387 -3.24 8.60 14.87
CA PHE A 387 -4.14 7.50 15.23
C PHE A 387 -5.39 7.98 15.99
N GLN A 388 -5.26 8.94 16.91
CA GLN A 388 -6.42 9.57 17.57
C GLN A 388 -7.37 10.25 16.58
N ASN A 389 -6.83 10.94 15.58
CA ASN A 389 -7.62 11.57 14.52
C ASN A 389 -8.30 10.51 13.64
N HIS A 390 -7.59 9.42 13.32
CA HIS A 390 -8.13 8.27 12.58
C HIS A 390 -9.36 7.68 13.27
N VAL A 391 -9.26 7.39 14.57
CA VAL A 391 -10.38 6.83 15.36
C VAL A 391 -11.54 7.82 15.50
N SER A 392 -11.27 9.13 15.48
CA SER A 392 -12.35 10.14 15.42
C SER A 392 -13.15 10.04 14.13
N GLY A 393 -12.49 9.74 13.01
CA GLY A 393 -13.17 9.48 11.75
C GLY A 393 -13.97 8.18 11.75
N TYR A 394 -13.42 7.09 12.32
CA TYR A 394 -14.17 5.84 12.51
C TYR A 394 -15.45 6.03 13.33
N LEU A 395 -15.41 6.84 14.39
CA LEU A 395 -16.62 7.18 15.12
C LEU A 395 -17.64 7.91 14.23
N GLN A 396 -17.19 8.85 13.40
CA GLN A 396 -18.07 9.58 12.49
C GLN A 396 -18.70 8.65 11.42
N GLU A 397 -17.96 7.68 10.90
CA GLU A 397 -18.51 6.64 10.00
C GLU A 397 -19.53 5.75 10.70
N ALA A 398 -19.22 5.31 11.92
CA ALA A 398 -20.16 4.52 12.73
C ALA A 398 -21.44 5.30 13.05
N GLU A 399 -21.35 6.61 13.32
CA GLU A 399 -22.52 7.48 13.48
C GLU A 399 -23.33 7.60 12.19
N TRP A 400 -22.69 7.67 11.02
CA TRP A 400 -23.41 7.64 9.74
C TRP A 400 -24.18 6.35 9.54
N SER A 401 -23.52 5.21 9.76
CA SER A 401 -24.16 3.89 9.66
C SER A 401 -25.32 3.76 10.66
N HIS A 402 -25.09 4.09 11.93
CA HIS A 402 -26.10 4.00 12.99
C HIS A 402 -27.35 4.82 12.69
N ASN A 403 -27.17 6.05 12.19
CA ASN A 403 -28.27 6.96 11.87
C ASN A 403 -28.88 6.72 10.48
N ASN A 404 -28.43 5.70 9.74
CA ASN A 404 -28.77 5.47 8.32
C ASN A 404 -28.57 6.74 7.46
N HIS A 405 -27.55 7.54 7.81
CA HIS A 405 -27.23 8.77 7.11
C HIS A 405 -26.41 8.45 5.86
N TRP A 406 -26.84 9.00 4.74
CA TRP A 406 -26.09 8.98 3.48
C TRP A 406 -25.36 10.32 3.34
N PRO A 407 -24.04 10.36 3.59
CA PRO A 407 -23.27 11.57 3.34
C PRO A 407 -23.26 11.91 1.84
N LYS A 408 -22.98 13.16 1.50
CA LYS A 408 -22.63 13.51 0.12
C LYS A 408 -21.34 12.79 -0.27
N PHE A 409 -21.16 12.51 -1.55
CA PHE A 409 -19.97 11.86 -2.09
C PHE A 409 -18.68 12.58 -1.64
N GLU A 410 -18.65 13.91 -1.73
CA GLU A 410 -17.48 14.70 -1.31
C GLU A 410 -17.21 14.59 0.20
N ASP A 411 -18.23 14.70 1.05
CA ASP A 411 -18.10 14.58 2.50
C ASP A 411 -17.60 13.18 2.89
N GLN A 412 -18.12 12.13 2.22
CA GLN A 412 -17.70 10.76 2.41
C GLN A 412 -16.23 10.57 2.03
N VAL A 413 -15.80 11.03 0.86
CA VAL A 413 -14.41 10.86 0.40
C VAL A 413 -13.44 11.64 1.28
N ASN A 414 -13.81 12.85 1.70
CA ASN A 414 -12.98 13.67 2.59
C ASN A 414 -12.76 13.01 3.94
N LEU A 415 -13.78 12.40 4.53
CA LEU A 415 -13.61 11.65 5.78
C LEU A 415 -12.84 10.35 5.54
N THR A 416 -13.28 9.55 4.57
CA THR A 416 -12.83 8.16 4.42
C THR A 416 -11.44 8.01 3.83
N SER A 417 -10.91 9.06 3.18
CA SER A 417 -9.50 9.16 2.82
C SER A 417 -8.57 9.37 4.03
N LEU A 418 -9.10 9.89 5.14
CA LEU A 418 -8.36 9.99 6.40
C LEU A 418 -8.42 8.65 7.17
N THR A 419 -9.56 7.97 7.16
CA THR A 419 -9.80 6.74 7.92
C THR A 419 -9.36 5.46 7.22
N VAL A 420 -9.02 5.51 5.92
CA VAL A 420 -8.34 4.39 5.24
C VAL A 420 -6.89 4.18 5.72
N GLY A 421 -6.39 5.07 6.58
CA GLY A 421 -5.04 4.99 7.15
C GLY A 421 -4.01 5.89 6.48
N GLY A 422 -4.39 6.73 5.52
CA GLY A 422 -3.47 7.63 4.80
C GLY A 422 -2.57 8.45 5.73
N PRO A 423 -3.13 9.34 6.58
CA PRO A 423 -2.34 10.15 7.52
C PRO A 423 -1.59 9.32 8.57
N THR A 424 -2.25 8.30 9.13
CA THR A 424 -1.66 7.45 10.18
C THR A 424 -0.45 6.67 9.67
N LEU A 425 -0.57 6.01 8.52
CA LEU A 425 0.54 5.27 7.91
C LEU A 425 1.61 6.20 7.36
N SER A 426 1.24 7.43 6.95
CA SER A 426 2.22 8.47 6.61
C SER A 426 3.10 8.82 7.80
N MET A 427 2.58 8.84 9.04
CA MET A 427 3.40 8.99 10.24
C MET A 427 4.25 7.76 10.53
N SER A 428 3.75 6.55 10.25
CA SER A 428 4.51 5.30 10.45
C SER A 428 5.74 5.21 9.55
N VAL A 429 5.62 5.62 8.28
CA VAL A 429 6.76 5.57 7.34
C VAL A 429 7.87 6.56 7.69
N MET A 430 7.57 7.62 8.43
CA MET A 430 8.57 8.62 8.85
C MET A 430 9.66 8.02 9.75
N ALA A 431 9.40 6.89 10.42
CA ALA A 431 10.44 6.20 11.21
C ALA A 431 11.63 5.70 10.37
N GLY A 432 11.52 5.70 9.04
CA GLY A 432 12.63 5.40 8.12
C GLY A 432 13.38 6.63 7.58
N VAL A 433 12.95 7.84 7.92
CA VAL A 433 13.51 9.07 7.35
C VAL A 433 14.85 9.43 7.99
N ASP A 434 15.73 10.07 7.22
CA ASP A 434 17.02 10.54 7.71
C ASP A 434 16.83 11.57 8.85
N ARG A 435 17.61 11.38 9.92
CA ARG A 435 17.61 12.24 11.11
C ARG A 435 17.67 13.73 10.77
N LYS A 436 18.46 14.12 9.75
CA LYS A 436 18.69 15.52 9.37
C LYS A 436 17.41 16.25 8.94
N ILE A 437 16.45 15.52 8.37
CA ILE A 437 15.18 16.10 7.89
C ILE A 437 13.97 15.62 8.71
N MET A 438 14.14 14.67 9.63
CA MET A 438 13.08 14.01 10.39
C MET A 438 12.03 14.98 10.96
N LYS A 439 12.46 15.98 11.73
CA LYS A 439 11.53 16.93 12.37
C LYS A 439 10.71 17.70 11.33
N GLN A 440 11.37 18.23 10.30
CA GLN A 440 10.70 18.95 9.22
C GLN A 440 9.70 18.04 8.50
N SER A 441 10.06 16.77 8.27
CA SER A 441 9.20 15.78 7.63
C SER A 441 7.98 15.41 8.48
N LEU A 442 8.16 15.25 9.80
CA LEU A 442 7.06 15.00 10.74
C LEU A 442 6.11 16.20 10.80
N ASP A 443 6.63 17.41 10.96
CA ASP A 443 5.83 18.64 10.98
C ASP A 443 5.05 18.82 9.68
N TRP A 444 5.70 18.60 8.52
CA TRP A 444 5.06 18.67 7.21
C TRP A 444 3.95 17.65 7.05
N ALA A 445 4.21 16.36 7.33
CA ALA A 445 3.21 15.32 7.12
C ALA A 445 2.08 15.36 8.17
N ALA A 446 2.33 15.89 9.38
CA ALA A 446 1.30 16.12 10.39
C ALA A 446 0.31 17.23 9.98
N GLY A 447 0.73 18.14 9.09
CA GLY A 447 -0.16 19.10 8.44
C GLY A 447 -1.14 18.46 7.45
N VAL A 448 -1.01 17.15 7.18
CA VAL A 448 -1.85 16.39 6.23
C VAL A 448 -1.90 17.08 4.86
N PRO A 449 -0.74 17.26 4.19
CA PRO A 449 -0.67 17.97 2.92
C PRO A 449 -1.45 17.23 1.83
N ASP A 450 -1.78 17.92 0.73
CA ASP A 450 -2.60 17.38 -0.37
C ASP A 450 -2.12 16.02 -0.88
N VAL A 451 -0.80 15.75 -0.87
CA VAL A 451 -0.26 14.45 -1.28
C VAL A 451 -0.61 13.30 -0.34
N VAL A 452 -0.74 13.56 0.96
CA VAL A 452 -1.22 12.56 1.93
C VAL A 452 -2.70 12.29 1.70
N ILE A 453 -3.50 13.33 1.44
CA ILE A 453 -4.93 13.22 1.14
C ILE A 453 -5.13 12.45 -0.17
N ALA A 454 -4.41 12.84 -1.22
CA ALA A 454 -4.48 12.20 -2.53
C ALA A 454 -4.07 10.72 -2.47
N GLY A 455 -3.03 10.39 -1.71
CA GLY A 455 -2.64 9.00 -1.44
C GLY A 455 -3.76 8.23 -0.73
N GLY A 456 -4.36 8.82 0.30
CA GLY A 456 -5.52 8.26 1.00
C GLY A 456 -6.73 8.04 0.07
N LYS A 457 -7.05 9.01 -0.78
CA LYS A 457 -8.13 8.89 -1.77
C LYS A 457 -7.90 7.77 -2.77
N ILE A 458 -6.69 7.61 -3.31
CA ILE A 458 -6.36 6.49 -4.21
C ILE A 458 -6.65 5.16 -3.52
N VAL A 459 -6.14 4.97 -2.30
CA VAL A 459 -6.34 3.73 -1.54
C VAL A 459 -7.83 3.51 -1.27
N ARG A 460 -8.55 4.56 -0.81
CA ARG A 460 -9.98 4.51 -0.51
C ARG A 460 -10.81 4.14 -1.74
N PHE A 461 -10.59 4.78 -2.88
CA PHE A 461 -11.33 4.49 -4.10
C PHE A 461 -11.10 3.06 -4.59
N MET A 462 -9.86 2.58 -4.59
CA MET A 462 -9.55 1.21 -4.99
C MET A 462 -10.18 0.19 -4.03
N ASN A 463 -10.09 0.46 -2.72
CA ASN A 463 -10.71 -0.36 -1.68
C ASN A 463 -12.24 -0.43 -1.83
N ASP A 464 -12.91 0.72 -1.97
CA ASP A 464 -14.36 0.80 -2.08
C ASP A 464 -14.87 0.12 -3.35
N ILE A 465 -14.18 0.27 -4.49
CA ILE A 465 -14.52 -0.46 -5.73
C ILE A 465 -14.43 -1.97 -5.52
N ALA A 466 -13.35 -2.45 -4.88
CA ALA A 466 -13.16 -3.87 -4.61
C ALA A 466 -14.22 -4.42 -3.65
N ALA A 467 -14.48 -3.71 -2.55
CA ALA A 467 -15.50 -4.07 -1.57
C ALA A 467 -16.91 -4.06 -2.18
N PHE A 468 -17.25 -3.05 -2.98
CA PHE A 468 -18.54 -2.95 -3.67
C PHE A 468 -18.78 -4.15 -4.60
N LYS A 469 -17.76 -4.57 -5.37
CA LYS A 469 -17.88 -5.73 -6.28
C LYS A 469 -18.03 -7.05 -5.54
N ARG A 470 -17.48 -7.19 -4.33
CA ARG A 470 -17.71 -8.34 -3.45
C ARG A 470 -19.10 -8.38 -2.79
N ARG A 471 -19.92 -7.33 -2.94
CA ARG A 471 -21.18 -7.09 -2.21
C ARG A 471 -20.92 -7.02 -0.70
N LYS A 472 -20.58 -5.80 -0.26
CA LYS A 472 -20.25 -5.39 1.11
C LYS A 472 -21.13 -6.05 2.18
N CYS A 473 -20.56 -6.32 3.35
CA CYS A 473 -21.27 -6.83 4.52
C CYS A 473 -22.42 -5.87 4.93
N LYS A 474 -23.57 -6.42 5.32
CA LYS A 474 -24.70 -5.60 5.81
C LYS A 474 -24.33 -4.94 7.15
N GLY A 475 -24.42 -3.61 7.24
CA GLY A 475 -24.28 -2.85 8.50
C GLY A 475 -23.19 -1.79 8.55
N ASP A 476 -22.47 -1.57 7.45
CA ASP A 476 -21.38 -0.59 7.34
C ASP A 476 -21.87 0.72 6.66
N ALA A 477 -21.15 1.82 6.84
CA ALA A 477 -21.40 3.09 6.18
C ALA A 477 -21.32 2.96 4.64
N ALA A 478 -22.04 3.83 3.94
CA ALA A 478 -22.04 3.83 2.47
C ALA A 478 -20.65 4.16 1.92
N SER A 479 -20.15 3.32 1.01
CA SER A 479 -18.89 3.54 0.29
C SER A 479 -18.96 4.73 -0.66
N SER A 480 -17.82 5.19 -1.16
CA SER A 480 -17.72 6.25 -2.19
C SER A 480 -18.52 5.89 -3.46
N VAL A 481 -18.48 4.63 -3.88
CA VAL A 481 -19.25 4.13 -5.03
C VAL A 481 -20.75 4.26 -4.77
N GLU A 482 -21.22 3.83 -3.59
CA GLU A 482 -22.62 3.88 -3.21
C GLU A 482 -23.11 5.32 -3.06
N CYS A 483 -22.34 6.18 -2.38
CA CYS A 483 -22.67 7.59 -2.23
C CYS A 483 -22.78 8.29 -3.59
N TYR A 484 -21.87 8.01 -4.54
CA TYR A 484 -21.92 8.58 -5.88
C TYR A 484 -23.17 8.13 -6.65
N ILE A 485 -23.49 6.82 -6.60
CA ILE A 485 -24.71 6.26 -7.22
C ILE A 485 -25.96 6.94 -6.65
N HIS A 486 -26.03 7.07 -5.33
CA HIS A 486 -27.17 7.63 -4.63
C HIS A 486 -27.35 9.13 -4.93
N GLU A 487 -26.27 9.91 -4.87
CA GLU A 487 -26.32 11.36 -5.08
C GLU A 487 -26.66 11.73 -6.53
N HIS A 488 -26.12 11.00 -7.51
CA HIS A 488 -26.28 11.34 -8.93
C HIS A 488 -27.32 10.49 -9.69
N GLY A 489 -27.88 9.46 -9.07
CA GLY A 489 -28.89 8.58 -9.69
C GLY A 489 -28.36 7.79 -10.90
N VAL A 490 -27.08 7.39 -10.86
CA VAL A 490 -26.39 6.72 -11.98
C VAL A 490 -26.19 5.22 -11.77
N THR A 491 -25.79 4.51 -12.82
CA THR A 491 -25.45 3.07 -12.72
C THR A 491 -24.09 2.84 -12.05
N ASP A 492 -23.85 1.62 -11.57
CA ASP A 492 -22.56 1.19 -11.00
C ASP A 492 -21.39 1.41 -11.97
N LYS A 493 -21.60 1.13 -13.27
CA LYS A 493 -20.58 1.35 -14.31
C LYS A 493 -20.20 2.82 -14.45
N VAL A 494 -21.17 3.71 -14.39
CA VAL A 494 -20.94 5.16 -14.50
C VAL A 494 -20.22 5.69 -13.26
N ALA A 495 -20.65 5.27 -12.07
CA ALA A 495 -19.99 5.66 -10.82
C ALA A 495 -18.54 5.17 -10.77
N ILE A 496 -18.28 3.90 -11.10
CA ILE A 496 -16.93 3.35 -11.12
C ILE A 496 -16.06 4.04 -12.16
N ALA A 497 -16.57 4.31 -13.37
CA ALA A 497 -15.81 5.03 -14.38
C ALA A 497 -15.42 6.44 -13.91
N ARG A 498 -16.34 7.14 -13.23
CA ARG A 498 -16.02 8.45 -12.64
C ARG A 498 -14.97 8.35 -11.54
N ILE A 499 -15.05 7.35 -10.67
CA ILE A 499 -14.06 7.15 -9.62
C ILE A 499 -12.70 6.77 -10.20
N ASP A 500 -12.66 5.95 -11.26
CA ASP A 500 -11.44 5.64 -12.00
C ASP A 500 -10.79 6.93 -12.58
N GLU A 501 -11.58 7.88 -13.09
CA GLU A 501 -11.08 9.20 -13.49
C GLU A 501 -10.53 10.01 -12.30
N LEU A 502 -11.19 9.98 -11.15
CA LEU A 502 -10.70 10.67 -9.95
C LEU A 502 -9.38 10.08 -9.46
N ILE A 503 -9.20 8.75 -9.52
CA ILE A 503 -7.90 8.11 -9.23
C ILE A 503 -6.80 8.69 -10.13
N GLU A 504 -7.07 8.91 -11.42
CA GLU A 504 -6.10 9.53 -12.34
C GLU A 504 -5.75 10.96 -11.93
N GLU A 505 -6.73 11.76 -11.47
CA GLU A 505 -6.48 13.11 -10.96
C GLU A 505 -5.62 13.10 -9.69
N GLU A 506 -5.87 12.19 -8.75
CA GLU A 506 -5.07 12.09 -7.53
C GLU A 506 -3.62 11.64 -7.82
N TRP A 507 -3.39 10.80 -8.84
CA TRP A 507 -2.03 10.46 -9.29
C TRP A 507 -1.26 11.69 -9.82
N LYS A 508 -1.93 12.63 -10.51
CA LYS A 508 -1.31 13.88 -10.98
C LYS A 508 -0.85 14.73 -9.79
N ILE A 509 -1.59 14.75 -8.68
CA ILE A 509 -1.20 15.43 -7.43
C ILE A 509 0.06 14.78 -6.83
N LEU A 510 0.09 13.44 -6.74
CA LEU A 510 1.26 12.71 -6.24
C LEU A 510 2.51 12.98 -7.08
N ASN A 511 2.37 13.01 -8.41
CA ASN A 511 3.47 13.32 -9.32
C ASN A 511 3.98 14.75 -9.10
N LYS A 512 3.07 15.73 -8.99
CA LYS A 512 3.41 17.14 -8.79
C LYS A 512 4.18 17.37 -7.48
N ALA A 513 3.77 16.68 -6.42
CA ALA A 513 4.36 16.83 -5.10
C ALA A 513 5.87 16.52 -5.07
N ARG A 514 6.37 15.65 -5.97
CA ARG A 514 7.80 15.29 -6.09
C ARG A 514 8.68 16.50 -6.35
N PHE A 515 8.21 17.42 -7.18
CA PHE A 515 8.95 18.62 -7.59
C PHE A 515 8.77 19.74 -6.56
N GLU A 516 7.55 19.94 -6.06
CA GLU A 516 7.22 21.00 -5.10
C GLU A 516 7.89 20.78 -3.75
N ASN A 517 8.10 19.51 -3.36
CA ASN A 517 8.63 19.12 -2.06
C ASN A 517 9.98 18.40 -2.18
N HIS A 518 10.78 18.75 -3.20
CA HIS A 518 12.05 18.05 -3.49
C HIS A 518 13.00 17.97 -2.28
N ALA A 519 13.07 19.02 -1.45
CA ALA A 519 13.91 19.04 -0.24
C ALA A 519 13.58 17.93 0.78
N ILE A 520 12.34 17.45 0.80
CA ILE A 520 11.85 16.37 1.66
C ILE A 520 11.45 15.14 0.86
N LEU A 521 11.91 15.01 -0.38
CA LEU A 521 11.61 13.87 -1.26
C LEU A 521 11.89 12.51 -0.59
N PRO A 522 12.98 12.32 0.20
CA PRO A 522 13.19 11.05 0.90
C PRO A 522 12.10 10.68 1.91
N ALA A 523 11.35 11.66 2.44
CA ALA A 523 10.20 11.45 3.32
C ALA A 523 8.88 11.33 2.55
N LEU A 524 8.75 12.05 1.44
CA LEU A 524 7.59 11.98 0.55
C LEU A 524 7.51 10.65 -0.21
N GLN A 525 8.65 10.13 -0.67
CA GLN A 525 8.71 8.94 -1.52
C GLN A 525 8.03 7.71 -0.89
N PRO A 526 8.25 7.38 0.41
CA PRO A 526 7.53 6.32 1.11
C PRO A 526 6.00 6.53 1.19
N ILE A 527 5.52 7.78 1.25
CA ILE A 527 4.07 8.08 1.21
C ILE A 527 3.50 7.75 -0.18
N ILE A 528 4.23 8.09 -1.24
CA ILE A 528 3.82 7.71 -2.60
C ILE A 528 3.91 6.18 -2.77
N ASP A 529 4.89 5.52 -2.15
CA ASP A 529 5.01 4.06 -2.16
C ASP A 529 3.85 3.37 -1.41
N LEU A 530 3.33 3.96 -0.33
CA LEU A 530 2.07 3.53 0.30
C LEU A 530 0.91 3.60 -0.69
N ALA A 531 0.73 4.71 -1.41
CA ALA A 531 -0.33 4.83 -2.41
C ALA A 531 -0.17 3.78 -3.54
N ARG A 532 1.06 3.52 -4.02
CA ARG A 532 1.33 2.49 -5.04
C ARG A 532 1.05 1.07 -4.57
N SER A 533 1.33 0.79 -3.31
CA SER A 533 1.12 -0.55 -2.74
C SER A 533 -0.36 -0.97 -2.75
N SER A 534 -1.30 -0.02 -2.85
CA SER A 534 -2.73 -0.32 -3.03
C SER A 534 -3.01 -1.20 -4.26
N SER A 535 -2.19 -1.10 -5.31
CA SER A 535 -2.27 -1.98 -6.49
C SER A 535 -1.94 -3.44 -6.18
N LEU A 536 -1.21 -3.74 -5.12
CA LEU A 536 -1.03 -5.13 -4.69
C LEU A 536 -2.29 -5.69 -4.01
N PHE A 537 -3.01 -4.85 -3.26
CA PHE A 537 -4.09 -5.28 -2.38
C PHE A 537 -5.49 -5.17 -3.00
N TYR A 538 -5.69 -4.26 -3.96
CA TYR A 538 -7.00 -3.90 -4.50
C TYR A 538 -7.10 -3.95 -6.03
N ASP A 539 -6.02 -4.32 -6.73
CA ASP A 539 -6.05 -4.49 -8.17
C ASP A 539 -7.03 -5.61 -8.61
N ASN A 540 -7.44 -5.56 -9.88
CA ASN A 540 -8.50 -6.40 -10.45
C ASN A 540 -9.82 -6.30 -9.68
N ARG A 541 -10.02 -5.22 -8.92
CA ARG A 541 -11.22 -4.95 -8.12
C ARG A 541 -11.47 -6.06 -7.09
N ASN A 542 -10.39 -6.58 -6.51
CA ASN A 542 -10.43 -7.65 -5.52
C ASN A 542 -9.78 -7.20 -4.21
N ASP A 543 -10.41 -7.49 -3.08
CA ASP A 543 -9.87 -7.17 -1.77
C ASP A 543 -9.06 -8.35 -1.23
N VAL A 544 -7.77 -8.40 -1.61
CA VAL A 544 -6.88 -9.48 -1.19
C VAL A 544 -6.28 -9.26 0.19
N TYR A 545 -6.55 -8.11 0.83
CA TYR A 545 -6.25 -7.93 2.25
C TYR A 545 -7.29 -8.67 3.10
N THR A 546 -8.58 -8.46 2.83
CA THR A 546 -9.66 -9.16 3.54
C THR A 546 -9.76 -10.63 3.14
N THR A 547 -9.59 -10.96 1.86
CA THR A 547 -9.55 -12.36 1.36
C THR A 547 -8.17 -12.74 0.86
N SER A 548 -7.30 -13.15 1.79
CA SER A 548 -5.86 -13.25 1.54
C SER A 548 -5.38 -14.49 0.81
N THR A 549 -6.29 -15.41 0.45
CA THR A 549 -5.99 -16.57 -0.40
C THR A 549 -5.33 -16.16 -1.72
N HIS A 550 -5.75 -15.04 -2.31
CA HIS A 550 -5.17 -14.51 -3.55
C HIS A 550 -3.81 -13.81 -3.37
N LEU A 551 -3.43 -13.46 -2.14
CA LEU A 551 -2.11 -12.89 -1.85
C LEU A 551 -1.08 -13.98 -1.50
N GLN A 552 -1.53 -15.22 -1.29
CA GLN A 552 -0.68 -16.31 -0.82
C GLN A 552 0.51 -16.56 -1.75
N GLU A 553 0.27 -16.72 -3.05
CA GLU A 553 1.34 -16.97 -4.03
C GLU A 553 2.38 -15.85 -4.07
N THR A 554 1.93 -14.61 -3.86
CA THR A 554 2.82 -13.44 -3.77
C THR A 554 3.69 -13.50 -2.52
N VAL A 555 3.11 -13.79 -1.35
CA VAL A 555 3.86 -13.94 -0.08
C VAL A 555 4.86 -15.09 -0.20
N GLU A 556 4.48 -16.22 -0.80
CA GLU A 556 5.41 -17.33 -1.05
C GLU A 556 6.58 -16.89 -1.94
N SER A 557 6.30 -16.16 -3.02
CA SER A 557 7.34 -15.70 -3.95
C SER A 557 8.27 -14.66 -3.34
N LEU A 558 7.75 -13.81 -2.45
CA LEU A 558 8.54 -12.78 -1.77
C LEU A 558 9.40 -13.36 -0.65
N PHE A 559 8.86 -14.29 0.14
CA PHE A 559 9.48 -14.69 1.41
C PHE A 559 9.94 -16.14 1.46
N LEU A 560 9.33 -17.07 0.72
CA LEU A 560 9.56 -18.51 0.88
C LEU A 560 10.31 -19.15 -0.28
N LYS A 561 10.32 -18.53 -1.46
CA LYS A 561 10.98 -19.03 -2.67
C LYS A 561 12.22 -18.19 -2.98
N PRO A 562 13.44 -18.69 -2.72
CA PRO A 562 14.68 -18.04 -3.14
C PRO A 562 14.81 -18.01 -4.68
N ILE A 563 15.57 -17.05 -5.22
CA ILE A 563 15.80 -16.84 -6.66
C ILE A 563 17.11 -17.43 -7.17
#